data_AF-A0A0N9HT18-F1
#
_entry.id   AF-A0A0N9HT18-F1
#
_cell.length_a   1.000
_cell.length_b   1.000
_cell.length_c   1.000
_cell.angle_alpha   90.00
_cell.angle_beta   90.00
_cell.angle_gamma   90.00
#
_symmetry.space_group_name_H-M   'P 1'
#
loop_
_entity.id
_entity.type
_entity.pdbx_description
1 polymer ?
#
loop_
_entity_poly.entity_id
_entity_poly.type
_entity_poly.pdbx_seq_one_letter_code
_entity_poly.pdbx_strand_id
1 'polypeptide(L)'
;MLITGSREWTDTTVIRDALASVWHPKTILMSGKNRRGADAMCEGCWKQWGGRVDCYPAQWYVDGEYRPSAGFRRNEEMVQSAVNLGAERCLAFIVDGSPGATHAAELARAKGIWTTFYRATSQREPALSSQPRVPGGLSLAVPY
;
A
#
# COMPACT_ATOMS: atom_id res chain seq x y z
N MET A 1 -12.28 -4.38 -11.45
CA MET A 1 -11.89 -3.16 -10.70
C MET A 1 -10.44 -3.28 -10.27
N LEU A 2 -9.77 -2.15 -10.02
CA LEU A 2 -8.38 -2.12 -9.58
C LEU A 2 -8.28 -1.72 -8.11
N ILE A 3 -7.33 -2.28 -7.37
CA ILE A 3 -6.88 -1.72 -6.10
C ILE A 3 -5.37 -1.50 -6.09
N THR A 4 -4.94 -0.55 -5.27
CA THR A 4 -3.53 -0.38 -4.94
C THR A 4 -3.39 0.13 -3.53
N GLY A 5 -2.43 -0.42 -2.80
CA GLY A 5 -2.35 -0.24 -1.36
C GLY A 5 -0.93 -0.15 -0.82
N SER A 6 -0.75 0.68 0.19
CA SER A 6 0.49 0.76 0.97
C SER A 6 0.67 -0.48 1.84
N ARG A 7 1.92 -0.88 2.07
CA ARG A 7 2.26 -2.02 2.95
C ARG A 7 2.01 -1.71 4.41
N GLU A 8 1.97 -0.43 4.73
CA GLU A 8 1.83 0.16 6.05
C GLU A 8 0.35 0.42 6.39
N TRP A 9 -0.59 0.20 5.45
CA TRP A 9 -2.00 0.37 5.74
C TRP A 9 -2.49 -0.70 6.73
N THR A 10 -3.17 -0.27 7.79
CA THR A 10 -3.62 -1.14 8.88
C THR A 10 -5.13 -1.10 9.15
N ASP A 11 -5.84 -0.08 8.66
CA ASP A 11 -7.27 0.08 8.94
C ASP A 11 -8.11 -0.86 8.06
N THR A 12 -8.51 -1.99 8.65
CA THR A 12 -9.34 -3.00 7.99
C THR A 12 -10.78 -2.54 7.78
N THR A 13 -11.29 -1.63 8.62
CA THR A 13 -12.68 -1.15 8.55
C THR A 13 -12.85 -0.31 7.29
N VAL A 14 -11.93 0.63 7.04
CA VAL A 14 -11.95 1.45 5.82
C VAL A 14 -11.83 0.57 4.57
N ILE A 15 -10.98 -0.46 4.58
CA ILE A 15 -10.88 -1.42 3.47
C ILE A 15 -12.22 -2.12 3.22
N ARG A 16 -12.83 -2.65 4.30
CA ARG A 16 -14.08 -3.40 4.20
C ARG A 16 -15.22 -2.53 3.66
N ASP A 17 -15.37 -1.33 4.20
CA ASP A 17 -16.47 -0.43 3.82
C ASP A 17 -16.28 0.07 2.38
N ALA A 18 -15.05 0.42 2.01
CA ALA A 18 -14.71 0.83 0.65
C ALA A 18 -15.01 -0.29 -0.36
N LEU A 19 -14.60 -1.53 -0.06
CA LEU A 19 -14.87 -2.68 -0.95
C LEU A 19 -16.35 -3.04 -1.00
N ALA A 20 -17.07 -2.98 0.12
CA ALA A 20 -18.50 -3.25 0.17
C ALA A 20 -19.29 -2.30 -0.74
N SER A 21 -18.86 -1.03 -0.84
CA SER A 21 -19.51 -0.02 -1.70
C SER A 21 -19.41 -0.31 -3.21
N VAL A 22 -18.46 -1.16 -3.63
CA VAL A 22 -18.22 -1.51 -5.05
C VAL A 22 -18.32 -3.02 -5.31
N TRP A 23 -18.74 -3.80 -4.31
CA TRP A 23 -18.79 -5.24 -4.38
C TRP A 23 -19.85 -5.72 -5.37
N HIS A 24 -19.48 -6.70 -6.20
CA HIS A 24 -20.39 -7.43 -7.05
C HIS A 24 -19.79 -8.80 -7.40
N PRO A 25 -20.56 -9.90 -7.39
CA PRO A 25 -20.02 -11.26 -7.55
C PRO A 25 -19.35 -11.52 -8.91
N LYS A 26 -19.69 -10.74 -9.95
CA LYS A 26 -19.05 -10.85 -11.27
C LYS A 26 -17.81 -9.96 -11.42
N THR A 27 -17.51 -9.10 -10.44
CA THR A 27 -16.37 -8.18 -10.51
C THR A 27 -15.09 -8.88 -10.08
N ILE A 28 -14.09 -8.86 -10.96
CA ILE A 28 -12.73 -9.30 -10.65
C ILE A 28 -11.98 -8.14 -9.98
N LEU A 29 -11.36 -8.43 -8.84
CA LEU A 29 -10.45 -7.51 -8.14
C LEU A 29 -9.02 -7.70 -8.66
N MET A 30 -8.43 -6.67 -9.24
CA MET A 30 -7.02 -6.68 -9.66
C MET A 30 -6.14 -6.04 -8.59
N SER A 31 -5.05 -6.70 -8.20
CA SER A 31 -4.15 -6.24 -7.12
C SER A 31 -2.67 -6.46 -7.45
N GLY A 32 -1.78 -5.75 -6.75
CA GLY A 32 -0.32 -5.87 -6.90
C GLY A 32 0.31 -7.04 -6.15
N LYS A 33 -0.50 -7.90 -5.50
CA LYS A 33 -0.07 -9.05 -4.71
C LYS A 33 1.02 -8.72 -3.69
N ASN A 34 0.68 -7.83 -2.77
CA ASN A 34 1.56 -7.51 -1.66
C ASN A 34 1.36 -8.48 -0.49
N ARG A 35 2.43 -8.88 0.19
CA ARG A 35 2.34 -9.86 1.30
C ARG A 35 1.61 -9.33 2.54
N ARG A 36 1.51 -8.00 2.67
CA ARG A 36 0.91 -7.30 3.81
C ARG A 36 0.33 -5.96 3.37
N GLY A 37 -0.43 -5.34 4.26
CA GLY A 37 -1.04 -4.03 4.06
C GLY A 37 -2.31 -4.10 3.22
N ALA A 38 -2.63 -2.99 2.55
CA ALA A 38 -3.94 -2.81 1.92
C ALA A 38 -4.25 -3.83 0.82
N ASP A 39 -3.30 -4.18 -0.05
CA ASP A 39 -3.51 -5.21 -1.08
C ASP A 39 -3.93 -6.55 -0.44
N ALA A 40 -3.16 -7.03 0.55
CA ALA A 40 -3.45 -8.29 1.23
C ALA A 40 -4.82 -8.29 1.93
N MET A 41 -5.18 -7.17 2.57
CA MET A 41 -6.50 -7.00 3.22
C MET A 41 -7.62 -7.00 2.19
N CYS A 42 -7.46 -6.28 1.07
CA CYS A 42 -8.44 -6.25 0.01
C CYS A 42 -8.66 -7.62 -0.61
N GLU A 43 -7.58 -8.33 -0.93
CA GLU A 43 -7.65 -9.69 -1.45
C GLU A 43 -8.37 -10.64 -0.47
N GLY A 44 -8.07 -10.53 0.83
CA GLY A 44 -8.70 -11.32 1.89
C GLY A 44 -10.21 -11.09 1.96
N CYS A 45 -10.64 -9.83 2.07
CA CYS A 45 -12.06 -9.47 2.09
C CYS A 45 -12.78 -9.98 0.82
N TRP A 46 -12.21 -9.73 -0.36
CA TRP A 46 -12.83 -10.10 -1.63
C TRP A 46 -13.00 -11.61 -1.78
N LYS A 47 -11.97 -12.39 -1.42
CA LYS A 47 -12.03 -13.86 -1.42
C LYS A 47 -13.05 -14.38 -0.40
N GLN A 48 -13.12 -13.78 0.80
CA GLN A 48 -14.08 -14.16 1.83
C GLN A 48 -15.54 -13.96 1.36
N TRP A 49 -15.80 -12.98 0.50
CA TRP A 49 -17.12 -12.75 -0.10
C TRP A 49 -17.40 -13.61 -1.34
N GLY A 50 -16.51 -14.56 -1.68
CA GLY A 50 -16.64 -15.44 -2.84
C GLY A 50 -16.14 -14.82 -4.15
N GLY A 51 -15.35 -13.75 -4.07
CA GLY A 51 -14.90 -12.98 -5.22
C GLY A 51 -13.66 -13.55 -5.88
N ARG A 52 -13.50 -13.20 -7.17
CA ARG A 52 -12.29 -13.55 -7.94
C ARG A 52 -11.25 -12.44 -7.83
N VAL A 53 -10.01 -12.83 -7.60
CA VAL A 53 -8.86 -11.92 -7.53
C VAL A 53 -7.88 -12.28 -8.63
N ASP A 54 -7.47 -11.27 -9.39
CA ASP A 54 -6.34 -11.36 -10.31
C ASP A 54 -5.14 -10.60 -9.75
N CYS A 55 -3.97 -11.22 -9.80
CA CYS A 55 -2.81 -10.81 -9.03
C CYS A 55 -1.62 -10.54 -9.93
N TYR A 56 -1.01 -9.39 -9.75
CA TYR A 56 0.15 -8.94 -10.50
C TYR A 56 1.36 -8.83 -9.55
N PRO A 57 2.09 -9.92 -9.26
CA PRO A 57 3.30 -9.84 -8.43
C PRO A 57 4.44 -9.12 -9.15
N ALA A 58 5.17 -8.28 -8.45
CA ALA A 58 6.38 -7.65 -8.99
C ALA A 58 7.52 -8.68 -9.12
N GLN A 59 8.16 -8.72 -10.29
CA GLN A 59 9.32 -9.57 -10.57
C GLN A 59 10.61 -8.89 -10.13
N TRP A 60 10.91 -8.94 -8.83
CA TRP A 60 12.08 -8.29 -8.24
C TRP A 60 13.42 -8.90 -8.69
N TYR A 61 13.42 -10.14 -9.14
CA TYR A 61 14.61 -10.83 -9.64
C TYR A 61 14.32 -11.48 -10.99
N VAL A 62 15.22 -11.30 -11.95
CA VAL A 62 15.19 -11.97 -13.26
C VAL A 62 16.61 -12.43 -13.54
N ASP A 63 16.78 -13.72 -13.84
CA ASP A 63 18.10 -14.35 -14.04
C ASP A 63 19.08 -14.11 -12.87
N GLY A 64 18.55 -14.01 -11.65
CA GLY A 64 19.32 -13.74 -10.43
C GLY A 64 19.59 -12.26 -10.14
N GLU A 65 19.27 -11.34 -11.06
CA GLU A 65 19.57 -9.92 -10.92
C GLU A 65 18.39 -9.15 -10.31
N TYR A 66 18.68 -8.33 -9.29
CA TYR A 66 17.68 -7.47 -8.64
C TYR A 66 17.27 -6.31 -9.55
N ARG A 67 15.94 -6.15 -9.75
CA ARG A 67 15.33 -5.08 -10.55
C ARG A 67 14.59 -4.09 -9.66
N PRO A 68 15.17 -2.91 -9.34
CA PRO A 68 14.54 -1.93 -8.45
C PRO A 68 13.24 -1.34 -9.01
N SER A 69 13.07 -1.31 -10.33
CA SER A 69 11.87 -0.81 -11.00
C SER A 69 10.75 -1.84 -11.15
N ALA A 70 10.92 -3.07 -10.67
CA ALA A 70 9.95 -4.15 -10.83
C ALA A 70 8.55 -3.79 -10.31
N GLY A 71 8.46 -3.04 -9.22
CA GLY A 71 7.19 -2.55 -8.68
C GLY A 71 6.45 -1.60 -9.63
N PHE A 72 7.16 -0.66 -10.26
CA PHE A 72 6.58 0.31 -11.19
C PHE A 72 6.20 -0.35 -12.52
N ARG A 73 7.05 -1.23 -13.07
CA ARG A 73 6.73 -2.00 -14.28
C ARG A 73 5.47 -2.84 -14.10
N ARG A 74 5.38 -3.55 -12.97
CA ARG A 74 4.15 -4.28 -12.62
C ARG A 74 2.95 -3.36 -12.52
N ASN A 75 3.08 -2.16 -11.92
CA ASN A 75 1.98 -1.19 -11.85
C ASN A 75 1.46 -0.83 -13.24
N GLU A 76 2.36 -0.59 -14.20
CA GLU A 76 2.01 -0.29 -15.60
C GLU A 76 1.26 -1.44 -16.26
N GLU A 77 1.78 -2.67 -16.15
CA GLU A 77 1.15 -3.88 -16.70
C GLU A 77 -0.25 -4.13 -16.11
N MET A 78 -0.38 -3.98 -14.79
CA MET A 78 -1.63 -4.14 -14.06
C MET A 78 -2.66 -3.09 -14.46
N VAL A 79 -2.28 -1.81 -14.55
CA VAL A 79 -3.19 -0.74 -14.98
C VAL A 79 -3.57 -0.94 -16.45
N GLN A 80 -2.62 -1.28 -17.32
CA GLN A 80 -2.92 -1.50 -18.73
C GLN A 80 -3.89 -2.67 -18.93
N SER A 81 -3.72 -3.75 -18.16
CA SER A 81 -4.67 -4.87 -18.16
C SER A 81 -6.04 -4.46 -17.64
N ALA A 82 -6.10 -3.65 -16.58
CA ALA A 82 -7.36 -3.09 -16.06
C ALA A 82 -8.10 -2.26 -17.12
N VAL A 83 -7.39 -1.42 -17.87
CA VAL A 83 -7.95 -0.65 -19.00
C VAL A 83 -8.48 -1.59 -20.09
N ASN A 84 -7.68 -2.56 -20.52
CA ASN A 84 -8.06 -3.49 -21.59
C ASN A 84 -9.31 -4.31 -21.22
N LEU A 85 -9.50 -4.60 -19.93
CA LEU A 85 -10.65 -5.35 -19.41
C LEU A 85 -11.84 -4.44 -19.01
N GLY A 86 -11.75 -3.13 -19.26
CA GLY A 86 -12.84 -2.19 -18.99
C GLY A 86 -13.06 -1.91 -17.50
N ALA A 87 -12.01 -1.90 -16.68
CA ALA A 87 -12.14 -1.56 -15.27
C ALA A 87 -12.57 -0.10 -15.09
N GLU A 88 -13.72 0.12 -14.45
CA GLU A 88 -14.28 1.46 -14.27
C GLU A 88 -13.88 2.14 -12.95
N ARG A 89 -13.35 1.38 -11.99
CA ARG A 89 -13.07 1.85 -10.62
C ARG A 89 -11.69 1.40 -10.16
N CYS A 90 -11.01 2.31 -9.47
CA CYS A 90 -9.77 2.08 -8.72
C CYS A 90 -9.94 2.56 -7.27
N LEU A 91 -9.59 1.74 -6.29
CA LEU A 91 -9.47 2.18 -4.89
C LEU A 91 -7.99 2.21 -4.49
N ALA A 92 -7.52 3.37 -4.04
CA ALA A 92 -6.14 3.62 -3.69
C ALA A 92 -6.00 3.91 -2.19
N PHE A 93 -5.31 3.03 -1.45
CA PHE A 93 -5.08 3.14 -0.01
C PHE A 93 -3.64 3.56 0.27
N ILE A 94 -3.42 4.83 0.59
CA ILE A 94 -2.10 5.46 0.61
C ILE A 94 -1.73 5.94 2.01
N VAL A 95 -0.65 5.39 2.56
CA VAL A 95 0.00 5.87 3.79
C VAL A 95 1.22 6.71 3.41
N ASP A 96 1.34 7.92 3.98
CA ASP A 96 2.49 8.83 3.81
C ASP A 96 2.95 9.03 2.36
N GLY A 97 2.01 9.04 1.41
CA GLY A 97 2.32 9.22 0.00
C GLY A 97 3.06 8.04 -0.65
N SER A 98 3.06 6.84 -0.05
CA SER A 98 3.69 5.60 -0.55
C SER A 98 3.93 5.58 -2.07
N PRO A 99 5.20 5.68 -2.53
CA PRO A 99 5.50 5.92 -3.94
C PRO A 99 4.87 4.88 -4.89
N GLY A 100 4.89 3.61 -4.49
CA GLY A 100 4.34 2.53 -5.31
C GLY A 100 2.81 2.59 -5.45
N ALA A 101 2.10 2.90 -4.37
CA ALA A 101 0.64 3.01 -4.37
C ALA A 101 0.18 4.30 -5.08
N THR A 102 0.85 5.42 -4.80
CA THR A 102 0.61 6.71 -5.46
C THR A 102 0.79 6.59 -6.98
N HIS A 103 1.90 6.01 -7.44
CA HIS A 103 2.16 5.81 -8.86
C HIS A 103 1.07 5.00 -9.57
N ALA A 104 0.64 3.87 -8.99
CA ALA A 104 -0.41 3.05 -9.59
C ALA A 104 -1.75 3.80 -9.67
N ALA A 105 -2.12 4.52 -8.60
CA ALA A 105 -3.36 5.27 -8.52
C ALA A 105 -3.40 6.43 -9.51
N GLU A 106 -2.30 7.17 -9.64
CA GLU A 106 -2.17 8.26 -10.61
C GLU A 106 -2.20 7.75 -12.04
N LEU A 107 -1.53 6.63 -12.32
CA LEU A 107 -1.56 6.00 -13.64
C LEU A 107 -2.97 5.52 -14.01
N ALA A 108 -3.70 4.89 -13.07
CA ALA A 108 -5.08 4.48 -13.28
C ALA A 108 -5.99 5.67 -13.60
N ARG A 109 -5.87 6.76 -12.82
CA ARG A 109 -6.61 8.00 -13.06
C ARG A 109 -6.28 8.61 -14.42
N ALA A 110 -5.00 8.66 -14.79
CA ALA A 110 -4.55 9.19 -16.08
C ALA A 110 -5.09 8.38 -17.27
N LYS A 111 -5.35 7.08 -17.08
CA LYS A 111 -5.96 6.20 -18.08
C LYS A 111 -7.50 6.19 -18.06
N GLY A 112 -8.13 7.08 -17.28
CA GLY A 112 -9.59 7.23 -17.25
C GLY A 112 -10.32 6.30 -16.28
N ILE A 113 -9.61 5.56 -15.44
CA ILE A 113 -10.24 4.75 -14.39
C ILE A 113 -10.61 5.66 -13.22
N TRP A 114 -11.89 5.68 -12.83
CA TRP A 114 -12.35 6.51 -11.71
C TRP A 114 -11.68 6.06 -10.41
N THR A 115 -10.83 6.92 -9.86
CA THR A 115 -9.94 6.56 -8.75
C THR A 115 -10.35 7.25 -7.46
N THR A 116 -10.67 6.48 -6.42
CA THR A 116 -10.96 6.97 -5.07
C THR A 116 -9.73 6.82 -4.20
N PHE A 117 -9.30 7.90 -3.55
CA PHE A 117 -8.12 7.92 -2.69
C PHE A 117 -8.52 7.89 -1.21
N TYR A 118 -8.04 6.88 -0.49
CA TYR A 118 -8.07 6.78 0.96
C TYR A 118 -6.67 7.08 1.47
N ARG A 119 -6.53 8.11 2.31
CA ARG A 119 -5.24 8.59 2.80
C ARG A 119 -5.14 8.43 4.32
N ALA A 120 -4.00 7.95 4.76
CA ALA A 120 -3.62 7.90 6.17
C ALA A 120 -2.19 8.40 6.33
N THR A 121 -1.84 8.78 7.55
CA THR A 121 -0.48 9.10 7.96
C THR A 121 0.02 8.05 8.94
N SER A 122 1.29 7.66 8.86
CA SER A 122 1.84 6.81 9.92
C SER A 122 2.01 7.63 11.19
N GLN A 123 1.61 7.06 12.33
CA GLN A 123 1.99 7.57 13.64
C GLN A 123 3.48 7.23 13.84
N ARG A 124 4.39 7.98 13.19
CA ARG A 124 5.79 8.01 13.63
C ARG A 124 5.82 8.88 14.87
N GLU A 125 6.06 8.27 16.04
CA GLU A 125 6.58 9.06 17.15
C GLU A 125 7.81 9.82 16.63
N PRO A 126 7.90 11.15 16.85
CA PRO A 126 9.14 11.85 16.55
C PRO A 126 10.24 11.15 17.33
N ALA A 127 11.29 10.70 16.62
CA ALA A 127 12.45 10.10 17.26
C ALA A 127 12.86 11.00 18.43
N LEU A 128 12.84 10.48 19.66
CA LEU A 128 13.24 11.23 20.84
C LEU A 128 14.59 11.90 20.53
N SER A 129 14.56 13.23 20.50
CA SER A 129 15.75 14.06 20.52
C SER A 129 16.67 13.52 21.60
N SER A 130 17.82 12.99 21.17
CA SER A 130 18.90 12.59 22.07
C SER A 130 19.34 13.83 22.83
N GLN A 131 18.82 14.00 24.04
CA GLN A 131 19.36 14.96 25.00
C GLN A 131 20.86 14.68 25.15
N PRO A 132 21.74 15.70 25.10
CA PRO A 132 23.16 15.49 25.33
C PRO A 132 23.36 14.96 26.75
N ARG A 133 24.10 13.86 26.90
CA ARG A 133 24.55 13.36 28.21
C ARG A 133 25.42 14.46 28.84
N VAL A 134 24.97 15.01 29.96
CA VAL A 134 25.81 15.77 30.88
C VAL A 134 26.84 14.81 31.47
N PRO A 135 28.16 15.04 31.32
CA PRO A 135 29.16 14.21 31.99
C PRO A 135 29.24 14.58 33.46
N GLY A 136 29.10 13.55 34.31
CA GLY A 136 29.59 13.42 35.70
C GLY A 136 29.90 14.68 36.49
N GLY A 137 28.98 15.06 37.39
CA GLY A 137 29.34 15.83 38.57
C GLY A 137 30.13 14.95 39.54
N LEU A 138 31.40 15.29 39.77
CA LEU A 138 32.22 14.69 40.82
C LEU A 138 31.52 14.81 42.18
N SER A 139 31.34 13.67 42.84
CA SER A 139 31.15 13.59 44.28
C SER A 139 32.48 13.95 44.95
N LEU A 140 32.50 15.04 45.71
CA LEU A 140 33.52 15.26 46.73
C LEU A 140 32.87 15.06 48.10
N ALA A 141 33.19 13.92 48.69
CA ALA A 141 32.99 13.64 50.10
C ALA A 141 33.82 14.61 50.94
N VAL A 142 33.20 15.19 51.96
CA VAL A 142 33.89 15.91 53.03
C VAL A 142 33.94 14.97 54.24
N PRO A 143 35.12 14.65 54.79
CA PRO A 143 35.19 14.11 56.14
C PRO A 143 35.75 15.14 57.13
N TYR A 144 35.12 15.10 58.32
CA TYR A 144 35.40 15.76 59.60
C TYR A 144 35.05 17.24 59.76
#